data_AF-A0A0C3L799-F1
#
_entry.id   AF-A0A0C3L799-F1
#
_cell.length_a   1.000
_cell.length_b   1.000
_cell.length_c   1.000
_cell.angle_alpha   90.00
_cell.angle_beta   90.00
_cell.angle_gamma   90.00
#
_symmetry.space_group_name_H-M   'P 1'
#
loop_
_entity.id
_entity.type
_entity.pdbx_description
1 polymer ?
#
loop_
_entity_poly.entity_id
_entity_poly.type
_entity_poly.pdbx_seq_one_letter_code
_entity_poly.pdbx_strand_id
1 'polypeptide(L)'
;MSHDPRQRGSRPIKIAYTFDRKTDNLARGLTYEECSIYESDENIERVAETMRKLGYEVDLVGNLEAVVKRLASDPLPDWDLVFNYAEGTTGSAAMREARLPALLEAY
;
A
#
# COMPACT_ATOMS: atom_id res chain seq x y z
N MET A 1 -27.66 15.17 -10.48
CA MET A 1 -27.47 14.49 -9.18
C MET A 1 -26.04 13.99 -9.15
N SER A 2 -25.17 14.60 -8.34
CA SER A 2 -23.77 14.19 -8.23
C SER A 2 -23.73 12.88 -7.46
N HIS A 3 -23.28 11.78 -8.07
CA HIS A 3 -23.06 10.53 -7.36
C HIS A 3 -21.82 10.73 -6.49
N ASP A 4 -22.00 11.11 -5.23
CA ASP A 4 -20.91 11.14 -4.26
C ASP A 4 -20.73 9.72 -3.71
N PRO A 5 -19.67 8.98 -4.13
CA PRO A 5 -19.44 7.62 -3.66
C PRO A 5 -19.19 7.55 -2.13
N ARG A 6 -18.97 8.70 -1.47
CA ARG A 6 -18.76 8.81 -0.01
C ARG A 6 -20.05 8.80 0.81
N GLN A 7 -21.23 8.85 0.19
CA GLN A 7 -22.53 8.95 0.89
C GLN A 7 -23.48 7.76 0.65
N ARG A 8 -22.98 6.55 0.39
CA ARG A 8 -23.81 5.35 0.61
C ARG A 8 -23.85 5.11 2.12
N GLY A 9 -25.02 4.78 2.69
CA GLY A 9 -25.19 4.40 4.10
C GLY A 9 -24.50 3.08 4.50
N SER A 10 -23.35 2.79 3.90
CA SER A 10 -22.47 1.65 4.09
C SER A 10 -21.21 2.12 4.84
N ARG A 11 -20.54 1.19 5.54
CA ARG A 11 -19.27 1.43 6.24
C ARG A 11 -18.24 2.20 5.37
N PRO A 12 -17.32 2.97 5.96
CA PRO A 12 -16.22 3.61 5.23
C PRO A 12 -15.49 2.60 4.33
N ILE A 13 -15.11 3.05 3.13
CA ILE A 13 -14.26 2.26 2.22
C ILE A 13 -12.89 2.11 2.87
N LYS A 14 -12.41 0.86 2.96
CA LYS A 14 -11.11 0.51 3.51
C LYS A 14 -10.07 0.36 2.41
N ILE A 15 -9.07 1.22 2.43
CA ILE A 15 -7.97 1.26 1.48
C ILE A 15 -6.74 0.60 2.11
N ALA A 16 -6.24 -0.45 1.47
CA ALA A 16 -4.89 -0.95 1.71
C ALA A 16 -3.89 -0.04 1.01
N TYR A 17 -3.02 0.60 1.79
CA TYR A 17 -1.95 1.43 1.28
C TYR A 17 -0.64 0.63 1.28
N THR A 18 -0.12 0.36 0.08
CA THR A 18 1.16 -0.35 -0.10
C THR A 18 2.26 0.63 -0.48
N PHE A 19 3.46 0.39 0.04
CA PHE A 19 4.63 1.26 -0.11
C PHE A 19 5.89 0.48 0.23
N ASP A 20 7.03 0.94 -0.28
CA ASP A 20 8.34 0.49 0.19
C ASP A 20 8.90 1.56 1.13
N ARG A 21 9.06 1.22 2.41
CA ARG A 21 9.56 2.15 3.42
C ARG A 21 11.09 2.22 3.38
N LYS A 22 11.62 3.43 3.35
CA LYS A 22 13.06 3.71 3.34
C LYS A 22 13.75 3.17 4.58
N THR A 23 13.20 3.39 5.78
CA THR A 23 13.78 2.93 7.05
C THR A 23 13.80 1.40 7.17
N ASP A 24 12.75 0.70 6.70
CA ASP A 24 12.71 -0.77 6.66
C ASP A 24 13.80 -1.35 5.73
N ASN A 25 14.02 -0.72 4.57
CA ASN A 25 15.01 -1.16 3.60
C ASN A 25 16.45 -0.83 4.02
N LEU A 26 16.69 0.33 4.65
CA LEU A 26 17.97 0.63 5.29
C LEU A 26 18.31 -0.39 6.39
N ALA A 27 17.33 -0.79 7.20
CA ALA A 27 17.51 -1.83 8.22
C ALA A 27 17.81 -3.22 7.63
N ARG A 28 17.40 -3.47 6.38
CA ARG A 28 17.73 -4.67 5.59
C ARG A 28 19.14 -4.61 4.98
N GLY A 29 19.88 -3.52 5.19
CA GLY A 29 21.27 -3.36 4.75
C GLY A 29 21.44 -2.68 3.38
N LEU A 30 20.36 -2.12 2.80
CA LEU A 30 20.48 -1.33 1.58
C LEU A 30 21.14 0.02 1.87
N THR A 31 21.79 0.57 0.86
CA THR A 31 22.39 1.92 0.92
C THR A 31 21.34 3.02 0.83
N TYR A 32 21.71 4.24 1.21
CA TYR A 32 20.86 5.42 1.03
C TYR A 32 20.53 5.69 -0.45
N GLU A 33 21.47 5.40 -1.35
CA GLU A 33 21.29 5.58 -2.80
C GLU A 33 20.26 4.58 -3.34
N GLU A 34 20.38 3.30 -2.99
CA GLU A 34 19.39 2.28 -3.37
C GLU A 34 18.02 2.57 -2.79
N CYS A 35 17.97 3.10 -1.56
CA CYS A 35 16.72 3.48 -0.91
C CYS A 35 16.15 4.81 -1.41
N SER A 36 16.81 5.54 -2.32
CA SER A 36 16.36 6.88 -2.75
C SER A 36 14.95 6.88 -3.34
N ILE A 37 14.56 5.80 -4.02
CA ILE A 37 13.25 5.57 -4.61
C ILE A 37 12.15 5.21 -3.60
N TYR A 38 12.52 4.86 -2.36
CA TYR A 38 11.58 4.43 -1.33
C TYR A 38 11.07 5.59 -0.47
N GLU A 39 9.89 5.39 0.10
CA GLU A 39 9.15 6.41 0.84
C GLU A 39 9.66 6.63 2.26
N SER A 40 9.66 7.88 2.67
CA SER A 40 9.89 8.25 4.06
C SER A 40 8.64 7.98 4.90
N ASP A 41 8.83 7.76 6.20
CA ASP A 41 7.73 7.65 7.16
C ASP A 41 6.80 8.87 7.13
N GLU A 42 7.38 10.06 6.92
CA GLU A 42 6.64 11.32 6.79
C GLU A 42 5.73 11.34 5.55
N ASN A 43 6.22 10.88 4.40
CA ASN A 43 5.42 10.83 3.17
C ASN A 43 4.28 9.82 3.29
N ILE A 44 4.57 8.63 3.81
CA ILE A 44 3.57 7.57 4.04
C ILE A 44 2.44 8.12 4.91
N GLU A 45 2.77 8.75 6.03
CA GLU A 45 1.75 9.27 6.94
C GLU A 45 0.96 10.43 6.32
N ARG A 46 1.61 11.34 5.58
CA ARG A 46 0.92 12.44 4.88
C ARG A 46 -0.11 11.95 3.87
N VAL A 47 0.23 10.93 3.09
CA VAL A 47 -0.69 10.32 2.12
C VAL A 47 -1.85 9.65 2.86
N ALA A 48 -1.56 8.89 3.91
CA ALA A 48 -2.56 8.22 4.73
C ALA A 48 -3.52 9.22 5.40
N GLU A 49 -3.00 10.28 6.00
CA GLU A 49 -3.81 11.36 6.58
C GLU A 49 -4.71 12.01 5.53
N THR A 50 -4.21 12.23 4.32
CA THR A 50 -5.01 12.81 3.24
C THR A 50 -6.18 11.89 2.87
N MET A 51 -5.94 10.58 2.74
CA MET A 51 -7.01 9.60 2.51
C MET A 51 -8.01 9.56 3.66
N ARG A 52 -7.55 9.60 4.91
CA ARG A 52 -8.43 9.65 6.10
C ARG A 52 -9.28 10.92 6.13
N LYS A 53 -8.70 12.09 5.80
CA LYS A 53 -9.42 13.37 5.69
C LYS A 53 -10.50 13.34 4.59
N LEU A 54 -10.33 12.51 3.56
CA LEU A 54 -11.33 12.27 2.52
C LEU A 54 -12.46 11.30 2.94
N GLY A 55 -12.37 10.71 4.14
CA GLY A 55 -13.38 9.82 4.71
C GLY A 55 -13.12 8.32 4.53
N TYR A 56 -11.91 7.92 4.10
CA TYR A 56 -11.52 6.52 3.95
C TYR A 56 -10.90 5.95 5.23
N GLU A 57 -11.10 4.66 5.48
CA GLU A 57 -10.26 3.91 6.41
C GLU A 57 -8.97 3.49 5.68
N VAL A 58 -7.82 3.57 6.35
CA VAL A 58 -6.51 3.29 5.73
C VAL A 58 -5.75 2.25 6.55
N ASP A 59 -5.48 1.10 5.94
CA ASP A 59 -4.56 0.07 6.46
C ASP A 59 -3.18 0.30 5.84
N LEU A 60 -2.18 0.60 6.66
CA LEU A 60 -0.78 0.74 6.21
C LEU A 60 -0.17 -0.66 6.09
N VAL A 61 -0.21 -1.23 4.89
CA VAL A 61 0.17 -2.63 4.68
C VAL A 61 1.68 -2.79 4.48
N GLY A 62 2.31 -1.87 3.74
CA GLY A 62 3.73 -1.95 3.39
C GLY A 62 3.98 -2.61 2.04
N ASN A 63 5.09 -3.34 1.92
CA ASN A 63 5.57 -3.86 0.63
C ASN A 63 4.91 -5.19 0.23
N LEU A 64 5.32 -5.76 -0.90
CA LEU A 64 4.80 -7.03 -1.42
C LEU A 64 4.87 -8.18 -0.41
N GLU A 65 5.97 -8.31 0.34
CA GLU A 65 6.12 -9.37 1.36
C GLU A 65 5.07 -9.21 2.47
N ALA A 66 4.79 -7.97 2.89
CA ALA A 66 3.78 -7.69 3.89
C ALA A 66 2.35 -7.98 3.37
N VAL A 67 2.08 -7.66 2.11
CA VAL A 67 0.79 -7.99 1.45
C VAL A 67 0.58 -9.50 1.39
N VAL A 68 1.58 -10.27 0.95
CA VAL A 68 1.50 -11.75 0.93
C VAL A 68 1.20 -12.31 2.31
N LYS A 69 1.85 -11.79 3.37
CA LYS A 69 1.59 -12.23 4.75
C LYS A 69 0.16 -11.97 5.19
N ARG A 70 -0.45 -10.85 4.78
CA ARG A 70 -1.86 -10.55 5.05
C ARG A 70 -2.78 -11.45 4.23
N LEU A 71 -2.51 -11.67 2.94
CA LEU A 71 -3.33 -12.56 2.10
C LEU A 71 -3.24 -14.04 2.51
N ALA A 72 -2.15 -14.44 3.19
CA ALA A 72 -2.00 -15.77 3.75
C ALA A 72 -2.66 -15.94 5.15
N SER A 73 -3.24 -14.88 5.74
CA SER A 73 -3.89 -14.96 7.05
C SER A 73 -5.35 -15.41 6.96
N ASP A 74 -5.85 -15.95 8.06
CA ASP A 74 -7.28 -16.24 8.27
C ASP A 74 -7.77 -15.45 9.51
N PRO A 75 -8.76 -14.56 9.40
CA PRO A 75 -9.48 -14.21 8.17
C PRO A 75 -8.59 -13.46 7.15
N LEU A 76 -9.00 -13.57 5.88
CA LEU A 76 -8.47 -12.73 4.80
C LEU A 76 -8.72 -11.24 5.11
N PRO A 77 -7.85 -10.34 4.62
CA PRO A 77 -8.06 -8.91 4.78
C PRO A 77 -9.32 -8.44 4.05
N ASP A 78 -10.06 -7.54 4.68
CA ASP A 78 -11.34 -6.99 4.22
C ASP A 78 -11.17 -5.67 3.44
N TRP A 79 -10.12 -5.57 2.63
CA TRP A 79 -9.82 -4.37 1.86
C TRP A 79 -10.81 -4.20 0.70
N ASP A 80 -11.35 -2.99 0.53
CA ASP A 80 -12.23 -2.68 -0.61
C ASP A 80 -11.42 -2.21 -1.83
N LEU A 81 -10.28 -1.55 -1.59
CA LEU A 81 -9.39 -1.00 -2.61
C LEU A 81 -7.93 -1.11 -2.16
N VAL A 82 -7.02 -1.18 -3.13
CA VAL A 82 -5.58 -1.07 -2.88
C VAL A 82 -5.04 0.17 -3.57
N PHE A 83 -4.45 1.08 -2.80
CA PHE A 83 -3.66 2.18 -3.33
C PHE A 83 -2.19 1.75 -3.40
N ASN A 84 -1.73 1.41 -4.59
CA ASN A 84 -0.37 0.93 -4.79
C ASN A 84 0.63 2.07 -4.99
N TYR A 85 1.57 2.18 -4.06
CA TYR A 85 2.70 3.11 -4.10
C TYR A 85 4.03 2.41 -3.81
N ALA A 86 4.05 1.08 -3.85
CA ALA A 86 5.28 0.31 -3.74
C ALA A 86 6.03 0.35 -5.08
N GLU A 87 7.30 0.73 -5.04
CA GLU A 87 8.21 0.76 -6.19
C GLU A 87 8.69 -0.66 -6.55
N GLY A 88 8.74 -1.56 -5.57
CA GLY A 88 9.31 -2.90 -5.70
C GLY A 88 10.83 -2.92 -5.57
N THR A 89 11.40 -4.11 -5.70
CA THR A 89 12.84 -4.36 -5.54
C THR A 89 13.63 -3.92 -6.77
N THR A 90 14.86 -3.46 -6.59
CA THR A 90 15.80 -3.19 -7.70
C THR A 90 16.15 -4.46 -8.50
N GLY A 91 16.43 -4.32 -9.80
CA GLY A 91 16.88 -5.42 -10.68
C GLY A 91 15.89 -5.83 -11.79
N SER A 92 16.19 -6.92 -12.50
CA SER A 92 15.45 -7.38 -13.69
C SER A 92 14.00 -7.79 -13.45
N ALA A 93 13.59 -7.91 -12.19
CA ALA A 93 12.22 -8.19 -11.80
C ALA A 93 11.49 -6.95 -11.27
N ALA A 94 12.11 -5.76 -11.23
CA ALA A 94 11.50 -4.51 -10.75
C ALA A 94 10.26 -4.16 -11.58
N MET A 95 9.08 -4.39 -11.02
CA MET A 95 7.79 -4.14 -11.67
C MET A 95 6.84 -3.50 -10.68
N ARG A 96 7.00 -2.19 -10.49
CA ARG A 96 6.14 -1.31 -9.69
C ARG A 96 4.66 -1.53 -10.00
N GLU A 97 4.33 -1.54 -11.29
CA GLU A 97 2.94 -1.48 -11.76
C GLU A 97 2.25 -2.84 -11.86
N ALA A 98 2.99 -3.93 -12.00
CA ALA A 98 2.40 -5.24 -12.31
C ALA A 98 2.35 -6.21 -11.12
N ARG A 99 3.32 -6.17 -10.20
CA ARG A 99 3.46 -7.21 -9.17
C ARG A 99 2.27 -7.29 -8.22
N LEU A 100 1.88 -6.17 -7.62
CA LEU A 100 0.78 -6.15 -6.67
C LEU A 100 -0.57 -6.40 -7.33
N PRO A 101 -0.91 -5.77 -8.48
CA PRO A 101 -2.14 -6.11 -9.19
C PRO A 101 -2.23 -7.58 -9.59
N ALA A 102 -1.14 -8.15 -10.12
CA ALA A 102 -1.14 -9.57 -10.51
C ALA A 102 -1.30 -10.52 -9.31
N LEU A 103 -0.73 -10.18 -8.15
CA LEU A 103 -0.93 -10.95 -6.92
C LEU A 103 -2.38 -10.85 -6.43
N LEU A 104 -2.94 -9.64 -6.40
CA LEU A 104 -4.28 -9.39 -5.88
C LEU A 104 -5.38 -9.94 -6.79
N GLU A 105 -5.13 -10.07 -8.10
CA GLU A 105 -6.05 -10.75 -9.02
C GLU A 105 -6.20 -12.25 -8.70
N ALA A 106 -5.23 -12.85 -8.01
CA ALA A 106 -5.22 -14.27 -7.69
C ALA A 106 -5.93 -14.63 -6.37
N TYR A 107 -6.38 -13.65 -5.58
CA TYR A 107 -7.03 -13.83 -4.26
C TYR A 107 -8.42 -13.22 -4.25
#